data_AF-A0AAP0JBH2-F1
#
_entry.id   AF-A0AAP0JBH2-F1
#
_cell.length_a   1.000
_cell.length_b   1.000
_cell.length_c   1.000
_cell.angle_alpha   90.00
_cell.angle_beta   90.00
_cell.angle_gamma   90.00
#
_symmetry.space_group_name_H-M   'P 1'
#
loop_
_entity.id
_entity.type
_entity.pdbx_description
1 polymer ?
#
loop_
_entity_poly.entity_id
_entity_poly.type
_entity_poly.pdbx_seq_one_letter_code
_entity_poly.pdbx_strand_id
1 'polypeptide(L)'
;MRLEKCWFCSSTVYPGHGIQFVRNDAKIFRFCRSKCHKNFKMKRNPRKVQWTKAYRRLHGKDMTQDSTFEFERKRNRPERYNRIVAENTLKAIKKIDKVRVEREARHHKRRMVGKKAKEQKEAAKEVEQSIHMVSAPAAILQQESPLILPKIKVKVAQPTAEQNQPMEE
;
A
#
# COMPACT_ATOMS: atom_id res chain seq x y z
N MET A 1 20.60 -16.87 3.85
CA MET A 1 19.72 -16.00 4.66
C MET A 1 18.27 -16.18 4.20
N ARG A 2 17.29 -16.39 5.10
CA ARG A 2 15.88 -16.64 4.71
C ARG A 2 14.97 -15.50 5.18
N LEU A 3 14.15 -15.00 4.26
CA LEU A 3 13.09 -14.04 4.58
C LEU A 3 11.86 -14.82 5.03
N GLU A 4 11.44 -14.58 6.27
CA GLU A 4 10.26 -15.22 6.82
C GLU A 4 9.05 -14.30 6.74
N LYS A 5 7.85 -14.87 6.79
CA LYS A 5 6.62 -14.08 6.88
C LYS A 5 6.20 -13.96 8.34
N CYS A 6 5.80 -12.76 8.74
CA CYS A 6 5.23 -12.54 10.06
C CYS A 6 3.90 -13.27 10.20
N TRP A 7 3.69 -13.91 11.35
CA TRP A 7 2.47 -14.65 11.62
C TRP A 7 1.21 -13.78 11.64
N PHE A 8 1.31 -12.53 12.12
CA PHE A 8 0.17 -11.63 12.26
C PHE A 8 -0.08 -10.75 11.02
N CYS A 9 0.97 -10.02 10.59
CA CYS A 9 0.88 -9.03 9.51
C CYS A 9 1.05 -9.67 8.11
N SER A 10 1.65 -10.86 8.02
CA SER A 10 2.18 -11.49 6.80
C SER A 10 3.20 -10.65 6.02
N SER A 11 3.71 -9.56 6.59
CA SER A 11 4.86 -8.83 6.04
C SER A 11 6.14 -9.65 6.14
N THR A 12 7.13 -9.30 5.33
CA THR A 12 8.47 -9.89 5.38
C THR A 12 9.20 -9.51 6.67
N VAL A 13 9.90 -10.48 7.24
CA VAL A 13 10.79 -10.32 8.40
C VAL A 13 12.20 -10.55 7.91
N TYR A 14 12.98 -9.47 7.92
CA TYR A 14 14.41 -9.51 7.62
C TYR A 14 15.18 -9.97 8.88
N PRO A 15 16.33 -10.62 8.73
CA PRO A 15 17.13 -11.00 9.90
C PRO A 15 17.59 -9.78 10.69
N GLY A 16 17.72 -9.96 12.02
CA GLY A 16 17.93 -8.86 12.96
C GLY A 16 16.69 -8.03 13.29
N HIS A 17 15.56 -8.25 12.59
CA HIS A 17 14.31 -7.53 12.88
C HIS A 17 13.24 -8.40 13.54
N GLY A 18 12.46 -7.75 14.40
CA GLY A 18 11.26 -8.35 14.98
C GLY A 18 11.55 -9.20 16.21
N ILE A 19 10.60 -10.07 16.54
CA ILE A 19 10.65 -10.93 17.73
C ILE A 19 10.17 -12.33 17.33
N GLN A 20 10.81 -13.36 17.87
CA GLN A 20 10.39 -14.76 17.75
C GLN A 20 9.83 -15.22 19.10
N PHE A 21 8.61 -15.73 19.09
CA PHE A 21 7.99 -16.37 20.25
C PHE A 21 7.89 -17.87 19.97
N VAL A 22 8.47 -18.68 20.84
CA VAL A 22 8.37 -20.13 20.80
C VAL A 22 7.38 -20.55 21.87
N ARG A 23 6.34 -21.28 21.47
CA ARG A 23 5.34 -21.81 22.39
C ARG A 23 5.72 -23.26 22.78
N ASN A 24 5.20 -23.73 23.92
CA ASN A 24 5.49 -25.05 24.47
C ASN A 24 5.20 -26.22 23.49
N ASP A 25 4.31 -26.04 22.52
CA ASP A 25 4.04 -27.02 21.44
C ASP A 25 5.09 -26.98 20.31
N ALA A 26 6.27 -26.43 20.58
CA ALA A 26 7.35 -26.17 19.64
C ALA A 26 6.95 -25.30 18.42
N LYS A 27 5.78 -24.63 18.45
CA LYS A 27 5.38 -23.74 17.36
C LYS A 27 6.11 -22.40 17.48
N ILE A 28 6.68 -22.01 16.34
CA ILE A 28 7.46 -20.79 16.21
C ILE A 28 6.59 -19.71 15.58
N PHE A 29 6.38 -18.62 16.31
CA PHE A 29 5.70 -17.43 15.83
C PHE A 29 6.72 -16.30 15.63
N ARG A 30 6.90 -15.89 14.37
CA ARG A 30 7.76 -14.74 14.03
C ARG A 30 6.92 -13.50 13.84
N PHE A 31 7.35 -12.37 14.42
CA PHE A 31 6.64 -11.10 14.34
C PHE A 31 7.50 -10.02 13.68
N CYS A 32 6.91 -9.26 12.74
CA CYS A 32 7.58 -8.17 12.04
C CYS A 32 7.95 -7.00 12.97
N ARG A 33 7.07 -6.65 13.93
CA ARG A 33 7.18 -5.48 14.81
C ARG A 33 6.49 -5.74 16.15
N SER A 34 6.79 -4.91 17.16
CA SER A 34 6.15 -4.96 18.49
C SER A 34 4.61 -4.84 18.41
N LYS A 35 4.06 -4.07 17.46
CA LYS A 35 2.62 -3.99 17.18
C LYS A 35 2.00 -5.37 16.95
N CYS A 36 2.63 -6.21 16.15
CA CYS A 36 2.12 -7.55 15.84
C CYS A 36 2.19 -8.47 17.07
N HIS A 37 3.30 -8.40 17.78
CA HIS A 37 3.52 -9.17 18.99
C HIS A 37 2.53 -8.81 20.11
N LYS A 38 2.29 -7.51 20.34
CA LYS A 38 1.29 -7.03 21.32
C LYS A 38 -0.13 -7.48 20.95
N ASN A 39 -0.52 -7.36 19.67
CA ASN A 39 -1.85 -7.84 19.22
C ASN A 39 -2.01 -9.36 19.38
N PHE A 40 -0.94 -10.13 19.16
CA PHE A 40 -0.92 -11.56 19.43
C PHE A 40 -1.09 -11.87 20.91
N LYS A 41 -0.38 -11.16 21.80
CA LYS A 41 -0.53 -11.29 23.26
C LYS A 41 -1.95 -10.93 23.73
N MET A 42 -2.57 -9.92 23.11
CA MET A 42 -3.98 -9.55 23.32
C MET A 42 -4.97 -10.54 22.68
N LYS A 43 -4.50 -11.67 22.13
CA LYS A 43 -5.33 -12.71 21.50
C LYS A 43 -6.26 -12.18 20.39
N ARG A 44 -5.88 -11.09 19.73
CA ARG A 44 -6.66 -10.57 18.59
C ARG A 44 -6.53 -11.49 17.39
N ASN A 45 -7.64 -11.81 16.75
CA ASN A 45 -7.63 -12.64 15.55
C ASN A 45 -7.21 -11.81 14.32
N PRO A 46 -6.08 -12.12 13.64
CA PRO A 46 -5.63 -11.36 12.46
C PRO A 46 -6.68 -11.32 11.36
N ARG A 47 -7.53 -12.34 11.23
CA ARG A 47 -8.63 -12.38 10.23
C ARG A 47 -9.69 -11.30 10.44
N LYS A 48 -9.82 -10.75 11.66
CA LYS A 48 -10.74 -9.64 11.98
C LYS A 48 -10.03 -8.27 11.96
N VAL A 49 -8.71 -8.25 11.90
CA VAL A 49 -7.93 -7.00 11.96
C VAL A 49 -7.66 -6.48 10.55
N GLN A 50 -8.32 -5.36 10.21
CA GLN A 50 -8.49 -4.86 8.84
C GLN A 50 -7.18 -4.58 8.06
N TRP A 51 -6.12 -4.18 8.75
CA TRP A 51 -4.85 -3.82 8.11
C TRP A 51 -3.97 -5.03 7.77
N THR A 52 -4.32 -6.23 8.27
CA THR A 52 -3.53 -7.44 7.99
C THR A 52 -3.82 -7.99 6.61
N LYS A 53 -2.84 -8.71 6.04
CA LYS A 53 -3.04 -9.43 4.77
C LYS A 53 -4.03 -10.59 4.91
N ALA A 54 -4.13 -11.22 6.08
CA ALA A 54 -5.11 -12.26 6.36
C ALA A 54 -6.55 -11.75 6.19
N TYR A 55 -6.87 -10.59 6.76
CA TYR A 55 -8.16 -9.93 6.57
C TYR A 55 -8.40 -9.59 5.09
N ARG A 56 -7.41 -8.99 4.41
CA ARG A 56 -7.54 -8.60 2.99
C ARG A 56 -7.85 -9.78 2.08
N ARG A 57 -7.23 -10.94 2.29
CA ARG A 57 -7.50 -12.17 1.53
C ARG A 57 -8.91 -12.71 1.78
N LEU A 58 -9.35 -12.75 3.03
CA LEU A 58 -10.68 -13.23 3.40
C LEU A 58 -11.80 -12.34 2.83
N HIS A 59 -11.60 -11.03 2.84
CA HIS A 59 -12.57 -10.05 2.34
C HIS A 59 -12.43 -9.74 0.84
N GLY A 60 -11.72 -10.58 0.08
CA GLY A 60 -11.59 -10.44 -1.38
C GLY A 60 -10.91 -9.14 -1.84
N LYS A 61 -10.10 -8.50 -0.98
CA LYS A 61 -9.35 -7.28 -1.36
C LYS A 61 -8.09 -7.60 -2.18
N ASP A 62 -7.44 -8.71 -1.84
CA ASP A 62 -6.24 -9.21 -2.53
C ASP A 62 -6.62 -10.45 -3.35
N MET A 63 -5.95 -10.66 -4.48
CA MET A 63 -6.11 -11.87 -5.30
C MET A 63 -5.58 -13.08 -4.51
N THR A 64 -6.41 -14.11 -4.34
CA THR A 64 -6.07 -15.31 -3.53
C THR A 64 -5.77 -16.55 -4.36
N GLN A 65 -6.46 -16.73 -5.48
CA GLN A 65 -6.31 -17.85 -6.40
C GLN A 65 -5.58 -17.39 -7.66
N ASP A 66 -4.27 -17.62 -7.71
CA ASP A 66 -3.45 -17.35 -8.88
C ASP A 66 -2.33 -18.39 -9.03
N SER A 67 -2.04 -18.79 -10.26
CA SER A 67 -0.97 -19.76 -10.56
C SER A 67 0.41 -19.22 -10.21
N THR A 68 0.59 -17.90 -10.17
CA THR A 68 1.86 -17.28 -9.77
C THR A 68 2.27 -17.63 -8.34
N PHE A 69 1.31 -17.92 -7.45
CA PHE A 69 1.60 -18.25 -6.06
C PHE A 69 2.19 -19.65 -5.88
N GLU A 70 1.97 -20.56 -6.82
CA GLU A 70 2.50 -21.93 -6.75
C GLU A 70 4.03 -21.97 -6.82
N PHE A 71 4.65 -20.97 -7.46
CA PHE A 71 6.10 -20.86 -7.57
C PHE A 71 6.80 -20.52 -6.25
N GLU A 72 6.11 -19.87 -5.30
CA GLU A 72 6.65 -19.50 -3.97
C GLU A 72 6.63 -20.67 -2.96
N ARG A 73 6.22 -21.87 -3.38
CA ARG A 73 6.10 -23.05 -2.49
C ARG A 73 7.43 -23.44 -1.84
N LYS A 74 7.37 -23.89 -0.58
CA LYS A 74 8.54 -24.44 0.12
C LYS A 74 8.90 -25.81 -0.46
N ARG A 75 10.14 -25.96 -0.93
CA ARG A 75 10.70 -27.25 -1.39
C ARG A 75 11.42 -27.92 -0.23
N ASN A 76 11.00 -29.14 0.13
CA ASN A 76 11.64 -29.93 1.20
C ASN A 76 12.72 -30.88 0.65
N ARG A 77 12.67 -31.22 -0.65
CA ARG A 77 13.70 -32.01 -1.32
C ARG A 77 14.67 -31.08 -2.04
N PRO A 78 15.97 -31.10 -1.71
CA PRO A 78 16.97 -30.37 -2.47
C PRO A 78 17.27 -31.10 -3.78
N GLU A 79 17.59 -30.32 -4.81
CA GLU A 79 18.12 -30.81 -6.09
C GLU A 79 19.62 -30.51 -6.15
N ARG A 80 20.37 -31.29 -6.94
CA ARG A 80 21.78 -30.99 -7.19
C ARG A 80 21.87 -29.66 -7.94
N TYR A 81 22.88 -28.87 -7.60
CA TYR A 81 23.12 -27.59 -8.27
C TYR A 81 23.42 -27.80 -9.75
N ASN A 82 22.70 -27.06 -10.59
CA ASN A 82 23.00 -26.93 -12.01
C ASN A 82 22.93 -25.44 -12.38
N ARG A 83 24.03 -24.92 -12.93
CA ARG A 83 24.15 -23.49 -13.28
C ARG A 83 23.11 -23.04 -14.30
N ILE A 84 22.85 -23.84 -15.33
CA ILE A 84 21.88 -23.52 -16.39
C ILE A 84 20.47 -23.40 -15.79
N VAL A 85 20.10 -24.32 -14.90
CA VAL A 85 18.80 -24.28 -14.20
C VAL A 85 18.72 -23.03 -13.33
N ALA A 86 19.77 -22.70 -12.58
CA ALA A 86 19.83 -21.51 -11.73
C ALA A 86 19.65 -20.22 -12.55
N GLU A 87 20.39 -20.05 -13.66
CA GLU A 87 20.28 -18.89 -14.53
C GLU A 87 18.87 -18.74 -15.14
N ASN A 88 18.29 -19.85 -15.60
CA ASN A 88 16.92 -19.87 -16.13
C ASN A 88 15.89 -19.52 -15.04
N THR A 89 16.07 -20.00 -13.81
CA THR A 89 15.18 -19.63 -12.70
C THR A 89 15.26 -18.15 -12.34
N LEU A 90 16.44 -17.53 -12.36
CA LEU A 90 16.58 -16.09 -12.09
C LEU A 90 15.86 -15.25 -13.15
N LYS A 91 15.94 -15.64 -14.43
CA LYS A 91 15.18 -14.99 -15.52
C LYS A 91 13.67 -15.19 -15.34
N ALA A 92 13.24 -16.40 -14.99
CA ALA A 92 11.83 -16.73 -14.76
C ALA A 92 11.22 -15.93 -13.59
N ILE A 93 11.94 -15.78 -12.46
CA ILE A 93 11.46 -15.05 -11.28
C ILE A 93 11.06 -13.62 -11.64
N LYS A 94 11.91 -12.89 -12.38
CA LYS A 94 11.61 -11.52 -12.81
C LYS A 94 10.35 -11.43 -13.69
N LYS A 95 10.15 -12.41 -14.57
CA LYS A 95 8.96 -12.48 -15.43
C LYS A 95 7.70 -12.79 -14.63
N ILE A 96 7.77 -13.73 -13.69
CA ILE A 96 6.65 -14.12 -12.82
C ILE A 96 6.21 -12.94 -11.96
N ASP A 97 7.16 -12.17 -11.40
CA ASP A 97 6.83 -11.01 -10.57
C ASP A 97 6.12 -9.90 -11.37
N LYS A 98 6.57 -9.61 -12.60
CA LYS A 98 5.87 -8.69 -13.51
C LYS A 98 4.42 -9.13 -13.76
N VAL A 99 4.21 -10.40 -14.10
CA VAL A 99 2.88 -10.97 -14.34
C VAL A 99 2.00 -10.86 -13.09
N ARG A 100 2.56 -11.13 -11.90
CA ARG A 100 1.84 -10.98 -10.63
C ARG A 100 1.39 -9.53 -10.40
N VAL A 101 2.30 -8.56 -10.53
CA VAL A 101 1.99 -7.14 -10.33
C VAL A 101 0.90 -6.66 -11.30
N GLU A 102 0.97 -7.06 -12.57
CA GLU A 102 -0.05 -6.74 -13.56
C GLU A 102 -1.42 -7.35 -13.23
N ARG A 103 -1.45 -8.62 -12.79
CA ARG A 103 -2.68 -9.31 -12.37
C ARG A 103 -3.30 -8.66 -11.13
N GLU A 104 -2.48 -8.32 -10.14
CA GLU A 104 -2.91 -7.58 -8.95
C GLU A 104 -3.49 -6.21 -9.30
N ALA A 105 -2.82 -5.45 -10.18
CA ALA A 105 -3.33 -4.17 -10.66
C ALA A 105 -4.67 -4.31 -11.39
N ARG A 106 -4.83 -5.36 -12.20
CA ARG A 106 -6.10 -5.66 -12.88
C ARG A 106 -7.22 -6.00 -11.89
N HIS A 107 -6.94 -6.81 -10.87
CA HIS A 107 -7.90 -7.12 -9.80
C HIS A 107 -8.31 -5.85 -9.04
N HIS A 108 -7.35 -4.99 -8.73
CA HIS A 108 -7.62 -3.70 -8.10
C HIS A 108 -8.52 -2.81 -8.97
N LYS A 109 -8.19 -2.66 -10.27
CA LYS A 109 -8.99 -1.88 -11.22
C LYS A 109 -10.43 -2.39 -11.28
N ARG A 110 -10.64 -3.71 -11.44
CA ARG A 110 -11.96 -4.34 -11.46
C ARG A 110 -12.78 -4.02 -10.21
N ARG A 111 -12.16 -4.04 -9.02
CA ARG A 111 -12.81 -3.72 -7.75
C ARG A 111 -13.22 -2.24 -7.62
N MET A 112 -12.49 -1.34 -8.26
CA MET A 112 -12.75 0.10 -8.20
C MET A 112 -13.76 0.57 -9.26
N VAL A 113 -14.14 -0.29 -10.22
CA VAL A 113 -15.17 0.01 -11.21
C VAL A 113 -16.48 0.38 -10.50
N GLY A 114 -17.15 1.44 -10.97
CA GLY A 114 -18.42 1.92 -10.41
C GLY A 114 -18.29 2.84 -9.19
N LYS A 115 -17.14 2.84 -8.48
CA LYS A 115 -16.96 3.73 -7.31
C LYS A 115 -17.08 5.21 -7.71
N LYS A 116 -16.43 5.61 -8.80
CA LYS A 116 -16.46 7.02 -9.29
C LYS A 116 -17.87 7.49 -9.63
N ALA A 117 -18.67 6.63 -10.28
CA ALA A 117 -20.07 6.97 -10.61
C ALA A 117 -20.92 7.11 -9.34
N LYS A 118 -20.71 6.25 -8.34
CA LYS A 118 -21.36 6.35 -7.04
C LYS A 118 -20.98 7.65 -6.32
N GLU A 119 -19.70 7.98 -6.30
CA GLU A 119 -19.17 9.21 -5.70
C GLU A 119 -19.74 10.47 -6.38
N GLN A 120 -19.82 10.50 -7.72
CA GLN A 120 -20.47 11.59 -8.46
C GLN A 120 -21.96 11.72 -8.10
N LYS A 121 -22.68 10.60 -7.95
CA LYS A 121 -24.09 10.60 -7.56
C LYS A 121 -24.29 11.07 -6.13
N GLU A 122 -23.40 10.71 -5.21
CA GLU A 122 -23.41 11.16 -3.82
C GLU A 122 -23.10 12.67 -3.74
N ALA A 123 -22.07 13.13 -4.46
CA ALA A 123 -21.72 14.55 -4.53
C ALA A 123 -22.85 15.41 -5.13
N ALA A 124 -23.50 14.94 -6.20
CA ALA A 124 -24.65 15.64 -6.78
C ALA A 124 -25.80 15.78 -5.76
N LYS A 125 -26.12 14.71 -5.02
CA LYS A 125 -27.13 14.75 -3.94
C LYS A 125 -26.73 15.69 -2.81
N GLU A 126 -25.45 15.72 -2.44
CA GLU A 126 -24.95 16.60 -1.39
C GLU A 126 -25.06 18.07 -1.79
N VAL A 127 -24.77 18.41 -3.05
CA VAL A 127 -24.94 19.76 -3.61
C VAL A 127 -26.42 20.15 -3.64
N GLU A 128 -27.32 19.25 -4.04
CA GLU A 128 -28.76 19.49 -4.01
C GLU A 128 -29.29 19.78 -2.59
N GLN A 129 -28.86 18.99 -1.60
CA GLN A 129 -29.28 19.16 -0.19
C GLN A 129 -28.67 20.40 0.46
N SER A 130 -27.41 20.67 0.13
CA SER A 130 -26.59 21.71 0.76
C SER A 130 -26.48 22.99 -0.09
N ILE A 131 -27.44 23.22 -0.99
CA ILE A 131 -27.41 24.37 -1.91
C ILE A 131 -27.30 25.71 -1.17
N HIS A 132 -27.87 25.78 0.04
CA HIS A 132 -27.84 26.94 0.92
C HIS A 132 -26.45 27.28 1.48
N MET A 133 -25.52 26.31 1.57
CA MET A 133 -24.14 26.53 2.00
C MET A 133 -23.24 26.99 0.85
N VAL A 134 -23.70 26.85 -0.40
CA VAL A 134 -22.96 27.21 -1.59
C VAL A 134 -23.33 28.65 -1.98
N SER A 135 -22.46 29.60 -1.66
CA SER A 135 -22.57 30.96 -2.21
C SER A 135 -22.23 30.93 -3.70
N ALA A 136 -23.01 31.66 -4.51
CA ALA A 136 -22.74 31.75 -5.94
C ALA A 136 -21.31 32.30 -6.15
N PRO A 137 -20.48 31.69 -7.02
CA PRO A 137 -19.11 32.16 -7.25
C PRO A 137 -19.07 33.63 -7.71
N ALA A 138 -20.12 34.12 -8.37
CA ALA A 138 -20.28 35.53 -8.71
C ALA A 138 -20.47 36.46 -7.49
N ALA A 139 -21.16 36.00 -6.43
CA ALA A 139 -21.34 36.77 -5.19
C ALA A 139 -20.04 36.89 -4.39
N ILE A 140 -19.17 35.89 -4.46
CA ILE A 140 -17.81 35.94 -3.87
C ILE A 140 -16.93 36.93 -4.65
N LEU A 141 -16.95 36.86 -5.99
CA LEU A 141 -16.19 37.78 -6.85
C LEU A 141 -16.63 39.25 -6.71
N GLN A 142 -17.90 39.52 -6.43
CA GLN A 142 -18.42 40.87 -6.18
C GLN A 142 -18.02 41.41 -4.79
N GLN A 143 -17.85 40.53 -3.79
CA GLN A 143 -17.39 40.92 -2.45
C GLN A 143 -15.88 41.24 -2.41
N GLU A 144 -15.08 40.67 -3.33
CA GLU A 144 -13.66 41.01 -3.48
C GLU A 144 -13.42 42.36 -4.20
N SER A 145 -14.47 42.97 -4.76
CA SER A 145 -14.41 44.25 -5.48
C SER A 145 -15.09 45.41 -4.74
N PRO A 146 -14.64 45.77 -3.52
CA PRO A 146 -14.53 47.21 -3.24
C PRO A 146 -13.36 47.63 -2.33
N LEU A 147 -12.16 46.98 -2.32
CA LEU A 147 -11.01 47.47 -1.52
C LEU A 147 -9.61 47.25 -2.13
N ILE A 148 -9.43 47.40 -3.45
CA ILE A 148 -8.06 47.48 -4.03
C ILE A 148 -7.66 48.95 -4.20
N LEU A 149 -6.97 49.48 -3.19
CA LEU A 149 -6.07 50.63 -3.39
C LEU A 149 -5.00 50.22 -4.43
N PRO A 150 -4.55 51.13 -5.32
CA PRO A 150 -3.60 50.78 -6.36
C PRO A 150 -2.30 50.26 -5.75
N LYS A 151 -1.94 49.00 -6.04
CA LYS A 151 -0.70 48.37 -5.57
C LYS A 151 0.51 49.11 -6.14
N ILE A 152 1.21 49.84 -5.28
CA ILE A 152 2.54 50.40 -5.57
C ILE A 152 3.50 49.22 -5.76
N LYS A 153 4.09 49.11 -6.96
CA LYS A 153 5.06 48.06 -7.30
C LYS A 153 6.41 48.39 -6.68
N VAL A 154 6.74 47.79 -5.55
CA VAL A 154 8.12 47.73 -5.04
C VAL A 154 8.81 46.54 -5.68
N LYS A 155 9.92 46.78 -6.40
CA LYS A 155 10.76 45.71 -6.96
C LYS A 155 11.57 45.07 -5.82
N VAL A 156 11.25 43.82 -5.49
CA VAL A 156 12.07 43.01 -4.58
C VAL A 156 12.96 42.11 -5.44
N ALA A 157 14.28 42.19 -5.23
CA ALA A 157 15.26 41.31 -5.87
C ALA A 157 15.12 39.89 -5.30
N GLN A 158 15.06 38.90 -6.17
CA GLN A 158 14.96 37.49 -5.77
C GLN A 158 16.35 36.95 -5.39
N PRO A 159 16.48 36.19 -4.28
CA PRO A 159 17.70 35.44 -3.99
C PRO A 159 17.83 34.28 -4.97
N THR A 160 19.04 34.08 -5.48
CA THR A 160 19.41 32.98 -6.39
C THR A 160 19.19 31.62 -5.73
N ALA A 161 18.48 30.73 -6.42
CA ALA A 161 18.23 29.37 -5.98
C ALA A 161 19.52 28.54 -6.03
N GLU A 162 20.06 28.18 -4.86
CA GLU A 162 21.10 27.16 -4.76
C GLU A 162 20.50 25.78 -5.05
N GLN A 163 21.09 25.10 -6.04
CA GLN A 163 20.73 23.75 -6.44
C GLN A 163 21.25 22.74 -5.41
N ASN A 164 20.39 22.24 -4.54
CA ASN A 164 20.73 21.10 -3.69
C ASN A 164 20.62 19.80 -4.51
N GLN A 165 21.76 19.23 -4.90
CA GLN A 165 21.85 17.87 -5.45
C GLN A 165 21.67 16.83 -4.32
N PRO A 166 20.88 15.76 -4.53
CA PRO A 166 20.79 14.68 -3.56
C PRO A 166 22.05 13.79 -3.62
N MET A 167 22.75 13.65 -2.49
CA MET A 167 23.85 12.69 -2.31
C MET A 167 23.35 11.26 -2.49
N GLU A 168 23.98 10.53 -3.41
CA GLU A 168 23.98 9.07 -3.46
C GLU A 168 25.07 8.55 -2.51
N GLU A 169 24.67 7.79 -1.48
CA GLU A 169 25.43 6.71 -0.86
C GLU A 169 24.48 5.57 -0.46
#